data_AF-A0A953FCS7-F1
#
_entry.id   AF-A0A953FCS7-F1
#
_cell.length_a   1.000
_cell.length_b   1.000
_cell.length_c   1.000
_cell.angle_alpha   90.00
_cell.angle_beta   90.00
_cell.angle_gamma   90.00
#
_symmetry.space_group_name_H-M   'P 1'
#
loop_
_entity.id
_entity.type
_entity.pdbx_description
1 polymer ?
#
loop_
_entity_poly.entity_id
_entity_poly.type
_entity_poly.pdbx_seq_one_letter_code
_entity_poly.pdbx_strand_id
1 'polypeptide(L)'
;MTVILAFFVAHWYLSLFFQTFFLHRYAAHAAFTMSKFTERVVFVLTWIFQGSNYLSAYGYGVMHRMHHAYADTENDPHSPKYDETIWKMMWKTKTIYGDICNGRMVVDSRFTDGVPRWDAFDKIARSWPSRLMWAGLYTWVYVAYADVWYLWLLLPVQFLLSPIHGAIINWFAHKYGYRNFEVGDTSRNFLPFDFLMMGESYHNNHHKYGSRANFGGYRWHELDPTYQIIRLLNVVGIVKMKKTKEISLDIKKAA
;
A
#
# COMPACT_ATOMS: atom_id res chain seq x y z
N MET A 1 14.46 21.14 14.10
CA MET A 1 14.21 19.69 14.37
C MET A 1 12.73 19.33 14.35
N THR A 2 11.90 19.90 15.24
CA THR A 2 10.48 19.53 15.40
C THR A 2 9.67 19.60 14.10
N VAL A 3 9.88 20.65 13.29
CA VAL A 3 9.17 20.81 12.01
C VAL A 3 9.50 19.69 11.03
N ILE A 4 10.78 19.31 10.90
CA ILE A 4 11.21 18.23 10.00
C ILE A 4 10.66 16.89 10.45
N LEU A 5 10.71 16.60 11.76
CA LEU A 5 10.17 15.34 12.29
C LEU A 5 8.65 15.26 12.09
N ALA A 6 7.91 16.35 12.39
CA ALA A 6 6.48 16.40 12.15
C ALA A 6 6.14 16.24 10.66
N PHE A 7 6.89 16.91 9.77
CA PHE A 7 6.72 16.79 8.32
C PHE A 7 7.01 15.37 7.82
N PHE A 8 8.09 14.73 8.28
CA PHE A 8 8.45 13.37 7.93
C PHE A 8 7.37 12.38 8.39
N VAL A 9 6.96 12.44 9.66
CA VAL A 9 5.93 11.56 10.24
C VAL A 9 4.58 11.77 9.56
N ALA A 10 4.18 13.02 9.30
CA ALA A 10 2.95 13.30 8.58
C ALA A 10 2.98 12.72 7.16
N HIS A 11 4.09 12.89 6.43
CA HIS A 11 4.22 12.34 5.08
C HIS A 11 4.22 10.81 5.09
N TRP A 12 4.89 10.16 6.06
CA TRP A 12 4.83 8.71 6.25
C TRP A 12 3.38 8.22 6.30
N TYR A 13 2.61 8.72 7.28
CA TYR A 13 1.25 8.23 7.52
C TYR A 13 0.25 8.67 6.45
N LEU A 14 0.37 9.88 5.91
CA LEU A 14 -0.52 10.33 4.83
C LEU A 14 -0.25 9.56 3.54
N SER A 15 1.03 9.38 3.15
CA SER A 15 1.40 8.57 1.98
C SER A 15 0.93 7.12 2.14
N LEU A 16 1.20 6.53 3.31
CA LEU A 16 0.79 5.17 3.63
C LEU A 16 -0.73 5.03 3.62
N PHE A 17 -1.48 5.96 4.22
CA PHE A 17 -2.94 5.94 4.24
C PHE A 17 -3.52 5.83 2.83
N PHE A 18 -3.07 6.65 1.88
CA PHE A 18 -3.58 6.55 0.50
C PHE A 18 -3.10 5.27 -0.22
N GLN A 19 -1.94 4.73 0.13
CA GLN A 19 -1.50 3.42 -0.35
C GLN A 19 -2.44 2.30 0.13
N THR A 20 -2.76 2.24 1.43
CA THR A 20 -3.65 1.21 1.99
C THR A 20 -5.12 1.43 1.61
N PHE A 21 -5.66 2.64 1.84
CA PHE A 21 -7.06 2.96 1.62
C PHE A 21 -7.42 2.90 0.14
N PHE A 22 -6.67 3.60 -0.71
CA PHE A 22 -7.04 3.77 -2.11
C PHE A 22 -6.39 2.73 -3.02
N LEU A 23 -5.06 2.58 -2.97
CA LEU A 23 -4.39 1.69 -3.92
C LEU A 23 -4.65 0.21 -3.59
N HIS A 24 -4.59 -0.16 -2.31
CA HIS A 24 -4.75 -1.55 -1.90
C HIS A 24 -6.22 -1.95 -1.73
N ARG A 25 -6.94 -1.38 -0.76
CA ARG A 25 -8.30 -1.83 -0.40
C ARG A 25 -9.34 -1.45 -1.43
N TYR A 26 -9.22 -0.28 -2.07
CA TYR A 26 -10.13 0.13 -3.12
C TYR A 26 -9.73 -0.40 -4.50
N ALA A 27 -8.56 -0.05 -5.03
CA ALA A 27 -8.20 -0.37 -6.41
C ALA A 27 -7.89 -1.86 -6.63
N ALA A 28 -7.12 -2.49 -5.73
CA ALA A 28 -6.79 -3.91 -5.86
C ALA A 28 -7.95 -4.84 -5.48
N HIS A 29 -8.61 -4.58 -4.33
CA HIS A 29 -9.58 -5.55 -3.76
C HIS A 29 -11.05 -5.12 -3.83
N ALA A 30 -11.31 -3.86 -4.20
CA ALA A 30 -12.67 -3.30 -4.23
C ALA A 30 -13.44 -3.58 -2.92
N ALA A 31 -12.81 -3.44 -1.76
CA ALA A 31 -13.39 -3.73 -0.44
C ALA A 31 -14.56 -2.78 -0.09
N PHE A 32 -14.61 -1.62 -0.75
CA PHE A 32 -15.70 -0.65 -0.68
C PHE A 32 -15.85 0.05 -2.04
N THR A 33 -16.96 0.76 -2.23
CA THR A 33 -17.19 1.61 -3.39
C THR A 33 -17.24 3.09 -2.99
N MET A 34 -17.03 3.98 -3.96
CA MET A 34 -17.21 5.42 -3.79
C MET A 34 -17.85 6.02 -5.06
N SER A 35 -18.38 7.24 -4.96
CA SER A 35 -18.88 7.96 -6.15
C SER A 35 -17.72 8.30 -7.09
N LYS A 36 -18.00 8.49 -8.39
CA LYS A 36 -16.96 8.86 -9.36
C LYS A 36 -16.27 10.18 -9.03
N PHE A 37 -17.00 11.14 -8.47
CA PHE A 37 -16.40 12.38 -7.96
C PHE A 37 -15.41 12.11 -6.82
N THR A 38 -15.82 11.33 -5.82
CA THR A 38 -14.95 10.98 -4.68
C THR A 38 -13.71 10.23 -5.15
N GLU A 39 -13.85 9.29 -6.09
CA GLU A 39 -12.73 8.57 -6.70
C GLU A 39 -11.70 9.55 -7.30
N ARG A 40 -12.15 10.56 -8.05
CA ARG A 40 -11.28 11.58 -8.65
C ARG A 40 -10.60 12.46 -7.59
N VAL A 41 -11.31 12.83 -6.52
CA VAL A 41 -10.72 13.56 -5.39
C VAL A 41 -9.62 12.72 -4.74
N VAL A 42 -9.88 11.44 -4.47
CA VAL A 42 -8.91 10.53 -3.85
C VAL A 42 -7.70 10.28 -4.75
N PHE A 43 -7.85 10.24 -6.08
CA PHE A 43 -6.72 10.25 -7.02
C PHE A 43 -5.79 11.46 -6.79
N VAL A 44 -6.37 12.66 -6.72
CA VAL A 44 -5.61 13.91 -6.52
C VAL A 44 -4.94 13.93 -5.14
N LEU A 45 -5.67 13.52 -4.09
CA LEU A 45 -5.11 13.43 -2.74
C LEU A 45 -3.96 12.41 -2.67
N THR A 46 -4.10 11.26 -3.34
CA THR A 46 -3.02 10.26 -3.43
C THR A 46 -1.77 10.87 -4.06
N TRP A 47 -1.91 11.66 -5.13
CA TRP A 47 -0.79 12.37 -5.73
C TRP A 47 -0.17 13.42 -4.81
N ILE A 48 -0.98 14.19 -4.07
CA ILE A 48 -0.49 15.18 -3.11
C ILE A 48 0.29 14.53 -1.97
N PHE A 49 -0.26 13.46 -1.39
CA PHE A 49 0.28 12.86 -0.18
C PHE A 49 1.35 11.79 -0.42
N GLN A 50 1.46 11.23 -1.63
CA GLN A 50 2.61 10.39 -2.01
C GLN A 50 3.69 11.19 -2.77
N GLY A 51 3.34 12.34 -3.35
CA GLY A 51 4.20 13.26 -4.07
C GLY A 51 5.25 12.61 -4.97
N SER A 52 6.54 12.73 -4.62
CA SER A 52 7.66 12.26 -5.46
C SER A 52 7.66 10.74 -5.67
N ASN A 53 6.96 10.00 -4.81
CA ASN A 53 6.84 8.55 -4.84
C ASN A 53 5.44 8.06 -5.26
N TYR A 54 4.61 8.93 -5.86
CA TYR A 54 3.26 8.57 -6.35
C TYR A 54 3.22 7.26 -7.15
N LEU A 55 2.22 6.44 -6.80
CA LEU A 55 1.85 5.22 -7.48
C LEU A 55 0.46 5.33 -8.13
N SER A 56 0.34 4.83 -9.37
CA SER A 56 -0.94 4.76 -10.08
C SER A 56 -1.83 3.69 -9.44
N ALA A 57 -3.10 4.04 -9.21
CA ALA A 57 -4.11 3.10 -8.75
C ALA A 57 -4.25 1.89 -9.69
N TYR A 58 -4.18 2.12 -11.00
CA TYR A 58 -4.21 1.05 -12.00
C TYR A 58 -2.98 0.14 -11.87
N GLY A 59 -1.79 0.74 -11.93
CA GLY A 59 -0.53 -0.01 -11.84
C GLY A 59 -0.39 -0.83 -10.56
N TYR A 60 -0.71 -0.22 -9.42
CA TYR A 60 -0.67 -0.88 -8.12
C TYR A 60 -1.71 -1.99 -8.04
N GLY A 61 -2.96 -1.69 -8.38
CA GLY A 61 -4.07 -2.64 -8.27
C GLY A 61 -3.83 -3.90 -9.11
N VAL A 62 -3.39 -3.72 -10.36
CA VAL A 62 -3.07 -4.83 -11.26
C VAL A 62 -1.91 -5.68 -10.72
N MET A 63 -0.79 -5.05 -10.37
CA MET A 63 0.38 -5.78 -9.84
C MET A 63 0.05 -6.52 -8.54
N HIS A 64 -0.76 -5.93 -7.67
CA HIS A 64 -1.15 -6.55 -6.40
C HIS A 64 -2.06 -7.76 -6.61
N ARG A 65 -2.97 -7.71 -7.58
CA ARG A 65 -3.78 -8.88 -7.96
C ARG A 65 -2.94 -10.00 -8.57
N MET A 66 -1.91 -9.65 -9.36
CA MET A 66 -0.94 -10.62 -9.85
C MET A 66 -0.20 -11.29 -8.68
N HIS A 67 0.26 -10.52 -7.69
CA HIS A 67 0.87 -11.08 -6.48
C HIS A 67 -0.07 -12.05 -5.77
N HIS A 68 -1.33 -11.69 -5.53
CA HIS A 68 -2.29 -12.60 -4.88
C HIS A 68 -2.50 -13.91 -5.65
N ALA A 69 -2.56 -13.86 -6.98
CA ALA A 69 -2.78 -15.05 -7.80
C ALA A 69 -1.52 -15.92 -7.99
N TYR A 70 -0.34 -15.32 -7.91
CA TYR A 70 0.94 -15.98 -8.16
C TYR A 70 1.84 -16.03 -6.93
N ALA A 71 1.30 -15.75 -5.74
CA ALA A 71 2.06 -15.65 -4.51
C ALA A 71 2.99 -16.86 -4.33
N ASP A 72 4.27 -16.59 -4.07
CA ASP A 72 5.29 -17.63 -3.92
C ASP A 72 5.40 -18.59 -5.10
N THR A 73 5.36 -18.02 -6.30
CA THR A 73 5.79 -18.64 -7.56
C THR A 73 6.75 -17.72 -8.30
N GLU A 74 7.40 -18.21 -9.36
CA GLU A 74 8.30 -17.40 -10.19
C GLU A 74 7.60 -16.19 -10.84
N ASN A 75 6.29 -16.32 -11.09
CA ASN A 75 5.44 -15.29 -11.70
C ASN A 75 4.98 -14.20 -10.71
N ASP A 76 5.27 -14.35 -9.42
CA ASP A 76 5.02 -13.31 -8.43
C ASP A 76 5.87 -12.06 -8.72
N PRO A 77 5.27 -10.86 -8.84
CA PRO A 77 6.03 -9.62 -9.02
C PRO A 77 6.94 -9.26 -7.83
N HIS A 78 6.75 -9.88 -6.66
CA HIS A 78 7.60 -9.72 -5.47
C HIS A 78 7.50 -10.94 -4.56
N SER A 79 8.17 -12.05 -4.90
CA SER A 79 8.21 -13.22 -4.02
C SER A 79 9.54 -13.30 -3.27
N PRO A 80 9.53 -13.15 -1.93
CA PRO A 80 10.76 -13.33 -1.14
C PRO A 80 11.27 -14.77 -1.07
N LYS A 81 10.48 -15.73 -1.57
CA LYS A 81 10.85 -17.14 -1.72
C LYS A 81 11.68 -17.37 -2.99
N TYR A 82 11.41 -16.63 -4.06
CA TYR A 82 12.11 -16.77 -5.35
C TYR A 82 13.13 -15.65 -5.61
N ASP A 83 12.99 -14.50 -4.98
CA ASP A 83 13.92 -13.39 -5.09
C ASP A 83 14.98 -13.48 -3.97
N GLU A 84 16.24 -13.71 -4.33
CA GLU A 84 17.33 -13.97 -3.38
C GLU A 84 17.54 -12.85 -2.35
N THR A 85 17.30 -11.59 -2.74
CA THR A 85 17.50 -10.41 -1.90
C THR A 85 16.36 -9.42 -2.05
N ILE A 86 16.15 -8.61 -1.00
CA ILE A 86 15.15 -7.54 -1.01
C ILE A 86 15.38 -6.57 -2.18
N TRP A 87 16.64 -6.33 -2.56
CA TRP A 87 17.00 -5.48 -3.70
C TRP A 87 16.57 -6.09 -5.03
N LYS A 88 16.83 -7.38 -5.26
CA LYS A 88 16.39 -8.08 -6.48
C LYS A 88 14.87 -8.06 -6.59
N MET A 89 14.16 -8.37 -5.49
CA MET A 89 12.70 -8.32 -5.41
C MET A 89 12.18 -6.92 -5.78
N MET A 90 12.64 -5.87 -5.09
CA MET A 90 12.17 -4.51 -5.33
C MET A 90 12.49 -4.01 -6.74
N TRP A 91 13.62 -4.42 -7.33
CA TRP A 91 13.97 -4.07 -8.70
C TRP A 91 13.07 -4.77 -9.74
N LYS A 92 12.77 -6.06 -9.51
CA LYS A 92 11.78 -6.83 -10.29
C LYS A 92 10.41 -6.16 -10.20
N THR A 93 9.94 -5.84 -8.99
CA THR A 93 8.67 -5.14 -8.74
C THR A 93 8.61 -3.80 -9.47
N LYS A 94 9.66 -2.98 -9.35
CA LYS A 94 9.73 -1.67 -10.03
C LYS A 94 9.66 -1.81 -11.55
N THR A 95 10.29 -2.84 -12.11
CA THR A 95 10.30 -3.10 -13.56
C THR A 95 8.91 -3.51 -14.03
N ILE A 96 8.32 -4.55 -13.41
CA ILE A 96 6.98 -5.04 -13.74
C ILE A 96 5.92 -3.93 -13.59
N TYR A 97 5.95 -3.21 -12.46
CA TYR A 97 5.08 -2.05 -12.24
C TYR A 97 5.22 -1.00 -13.36
N GLY A 98 6.47 -0.68 -13.72
CA GLY A 98 6.77 0.23 -14.81
C GLY A 98 6.17 -0.24 -16.14
N ASP A 99 6.27 -1.52 -16.45
CA ASP A 99 5.78 -2.09 -17.69
C ASP A 99 4.26 -2.14 -17.77
N ILE A 100 3.57 -2.48 -16.67
CA ILE A 100 2.11 -2.40 -16.56
C ILE A 100 1.63 -0.98 -16.88
N CYS A 101 2.25 0.02 -16.24
CA CYS A 101 1.76 1.39 -16.32
C CYS A 101 2.08 2.08 -17.65
N ASN A 102 3.11 1.62 -18.35
CA ASN A 102 3.48 2.13 -19.66
C ASN A 102 2.92 1.26 -20.80
N GLY A 103 2.11 0.24 -20.49
CA GLY A 103 1.53 -0.66 -21.49
C GLY A 103 2.56 -1.52 -22.22
N ARG A 104 3.72 -1.79 -21.61
CA ARG A 104 4.79 -2.65 -22.17
C ARG A 104 4.61 -4.13 -21.82
N MET A 105 3.65 -4.45 -20.97
CA MET A 105 3.29 -5.81 -20.58
C MET A 105 1.82 -6.06 -20.89
N VAL A 106 1.53 -7.17 -21.55
CA VAL A 106 0.17 -7.67 -21.71
C VAL A 106 -0.23 -8.34 -20.40
N VAL A 107 -1.33 -7.88 -19.81
CA VAL A 107 -1.84 -8.42 -18.55
C VAL A 107 -3.21 -9.02 -18.80
N ASP A 108 -3.44 -10.22 -18.24
CA ASP A 108 -4.73 -10.91 -18.27
C ASP A 108 -5.86 -10.03 -17.71
N SER A 109 -7.04 -10.06 -18.36
CA SER A 109 -8.19 -9.24 -17.99
C SER A 109 -8.65 -9.47 -16.55
N ARG A 110 -8.45 -10.67 -15.99
CA ARG A 110 -8.78 -10.97 -14.59
C ARG A 110 -8.06 -10.05 -13.59
N PHE A 111 -6.91 -9.49 -13.97
CA PHE A 111 -6.14 -8.58 -13.12
C PHE A 111 -6.50 -7.11 -13.35
N THR A 112 -7.12 -6.76 -14.47
CA THR A 112 -7.38 -5.37 -14.88
C THR A 112 -8.84 -4.96 -14.72
N ASP A 113 -9.77 -5.93 -14.71
CA ASP A 113 -11.20 -5.68 -14.63
C ASP A 113 -11.61 -4.91 -13.36
N GLY A 114 -12.28 -3.78 -13.57
CA GLY A 114 -12.78 -2.92 -12.49
C GLY A 114 -11.71 -2.17 -11.70
N VAL A 115 -10.43 -2.23 -12.10
CA VAL A 115 -9.38 -1.42 -11.47
C VAL A 115 -9.55 0.05 -11.92
N PRO A 116 -9.62 1.02 -10.98
CA PRO A 116 -9.82 2.42 -11.32
C PRO A 116 -8.67 2.96 -12.16
N ARG A 117 -9.01 3.74 -13.20
CA ARG A 117 -8.07 4.26 -14.20
C ARG A 117 -8.31 5.73 -14.51
N TRP A 118 -7.22 6.51 -14.60
CA TRP A 118 -7.24 7.90 -15.03
C TRP A 118 -5.98 8.24 -15.84
N ASP A 119 -5.88 7.73 -17.07
CA ASP A 119 -4.63 7.78 -17.84
C ASP A 119 -4.04 9.19 -17.99
N ALA A 120 -4.86 10.19 -18.30
CA ALA A 120 -4.40 11.57 -18.47
C ALA A 120 -3.79 12.12 -17.17
N PHE A 121 -4.42 11.86 -16.02
CA PHE A 121 -3.90 12.26 -14.72
C PHE A 121 -2.65 11.47 -14.34
N ASP A 122 -2.67 10.14 -14.49
CA ASP A 122 -1.53 9.27 -14.17
C ASP A 122 -0.29 9.63 -14.99
N LYS A 123 -0.45 9.98 -16.27
CA LYS A 123 0.66 10.45 -17.13
C LYS A 123 1.34 11.69 -16.54
N ILE A 124 0.56 12.65 -16.03
CA ILE A 124 1.09 13.87 -15.39
C ILE A 124 1.70 13.54 -14.03
N ALA A 125 0.93 12.88 -13.16
CA ALA A 125 1.28 12.59 -11.77
C ALA A 125 2.54 11.72 -11.63
N ARG A 126 2.77 10.80 -12.58
CA ARG A 126 3.96 9.92 -12.58
C ARG A 126 5.17 10.50 -13.28
N SER A 127 5.01 11.60 -14.03
CA SER A 127 6.04 12.17 -14.88
C SER A 127 7.26 12.63 -14.09
N TRP A 128 8.43 12.65 -14.72
CA TRP A 128 9.65 13.21 -14.11
C TRP A 128 9.48 14.66 -13.65
N PRO A 129 8.87 15.58 -14.42
CA PRO A 129 8.57 16.92 -13.94
C PRO A 129 7.77 16.95 -12.64
N SER A 130 6.72 16.12 -12.52
CA SER A 130 5.94 16.04 -11.27
C SER A 130 6.77 15.50 -10.10
N ARG A 131 7.58 14.46 -10.33
CA ARG A 131 8.45 13.90 -9.29
C ARG A 131 9.51 14.89 -8.82
N LEU A 132 10.13 15.62 -9.76
CA LEU A 132 11.13 16.66 -9.47
C LEU A 132 10.50 17.86 -8.76
N MET A 133 9.28 18.25 -9.11
CA MET A 133 8.53 19.30 -8.40
C MET A 133 8.34 18.94 -6.92
N TRP A 134 7.86 17.73 -6.62
CA TRP A 134 7.70 17.27 -5.23
C TRP A 134 9.04 17.11 -4.52
N ALA A 135 10.06 16.59 -5.20
CA ALA A 135 11.40 16.47 -4.62
C ALA A 135 11.99 17.85 -4.27
N GLY A 136 11.79 18.85 -5.13
CA GLY A 136 12.17 20.24 -4.89
C GLY A 136 11.42 20.84 -3.70
N LEU A 137 10.11 20.61 -3.59
CA LEU A 137 9.31 21.07 -2.45
C LEU A 137 9.81 20.46 -1.13
N TYR A 138 10.06 19.15 -1.08
CA TYR A 138 10.57 18.51 0.13
C TYR A 138 11.96 19.04 0.48
N THR A 139 12.84 19.17 -0.51
CA THR A 139 14.18 19.74 -0.31
C THR A 139 14.10 21.16 0.24
N TRP A 140 13.18 21.99 -0.28
CA TRP A 140 12.95 23.34 0.21
C TRP A 140 12.51 23.37 1.68
N VAL A 141 11.60 22.48 2.10
CA VAL A 141 11.22 22.34 3.52
C VAL A 141 12.45 22.00 4.38
N TYR A 142 13.34 21.12 3.90
CA TYR A 142 14.56 20.76 4.62
C TYR A 142 15.55 21.94 4.68
N VAL A 143 15.78 22.65 3.58
CA VAL A 143 16.61 23.87 3.58
C VAL A 143 16.10 24.89 4.60
N ALA A 144 14.78 25.07 4.70
CA ALA A 144 14.18 26.08 5.56
C ALA A 144 14.19 25.71 7.06
N TYR A 145 14.11 24.42 7.41
CA TYR A 145 13.81 24.00 8.79
C TYR A 145 14.77 22.93 9.38
N ALA A 146 15.70 22.38 8.59
CA ALA A 146 16.71 21.45 9.09
C ALA A 146 17.86 22.24 9.74
N ASP A 147 17.78 22.36 11.06
CA ASP A 147 18.74 23.06 11.92
C ASP A 147 19.99 22.25 12.27
N VAL A 148 19.97 20.94 12.06
CA VAL A 148 21.09 20.02 12.34
C VAL A 148 21.28 19.02 11.19
N TRP A 149 22.55 18.70 10.90
CA TRP A 149 22.93 17.99 9.68
C TRP A 149 22.28 16.61 9.53
N TYR A 150 22.11 15.86 10.62
CA TYR A 150 21.60 14.49 10.55
C TYR A 150 20.12 14.42 10.13
N LEU A 151 19.37 15.52 10.23
CA LEU A 151 18.00 15.57 9.71
C LEU A 151 17.97 15.33 8.20
N TRP A 152 19.00 15.73 7.46
CA TRP A 152 19.11 15.50 6.03
C TRP A 152 19.14 14.01 5.65
N LEU A 153 19.48 13.11 6.58
CA LEU A 153 19.42 11.66 6.37
C LEU A 153 17.98 11.17 6.16
N LEU A 154 16.97 11.92 6.60
CA LEU A 154 15.56 11.60 6.38
C LEU A 154 15.09 11.95 4.96
N LEU A 155 15.76 12.86 4.25
CA LEU A 155 15.32 13.34 2.94
C LEU A 155 15.34 12.24 1.85
N PRO A 156 16.39 11.39 1.72
CA PRO A 156 16.34 10.25 0.81
C PRO A 156 15.20 9.27 1.12
N VAL A 157 14.89 9.09 2.41
CA VAL A 157 13.76 8.24 2.86
C VAL A 157 12.42 8.88 2.44
N GLN A 158 12.29 10.20 2.58
CA GLN A 158 11.12 10.98 2.15
C GLN A 158 10.82 10.78 0.66
N PHE A 159 11.86 10.71 -0.18
CA PHE A 159 11.70 10.46 -1.62
C PHE A 159 11.27 9.03 -1.95
N LEU A 160 11.45 8.09 -1.04
CA LEU A 160 11.34 6.64 -1.26
C LEU A 160 10.31 5.97 -0.32
N LEU A 161 9.37 6.71 0.27
CA LEU A 161 8.40 6.14 1.21
C LEU A 161 7.57 4.98 0.62
N SER A 162 6.96 5.15 -0.54
CA SER A 162 6.18 4.07 -1.19
C SER A 162 6.97 2.76 -1.40
N PRO A 163 8.18 2.76 -2.02
CA PRO A 163 8.96 1.53 -2.12
C PRO A 163 9.44 1.00 -0.77
N ILE A 164 9.70 1.85 0.23
CA ILE A 164 10.03 1.40 1.60
C ILE A 164 8.84 0.69 2.25
N HIS A 165 7.64 1.25 2.17
CA HIS A 165 6.42 0.60 2.66
C HIS A 165 6.19 -0.76 1.98
N GLY A 166 6.33 -0.80 0.65
CA GLY A 166 6.22 -2.04 -0.13
C GLY A 166 7.26 -3.07 0.27
N ALA A 167 8.52 -2.66 0.48
CA ALA A 167 9.58 -3.55 0.94
C ALA A 167 9.30 -4.12 2.33
N ILE A 168 8.77 -3.31 3.26
CA ILE A 168 8.41 -3.77 4.61
C ILE A 168 7.37 -4.89 4.53
N ILE A 169 6.28 -4.68 3.81
CA ILE A 169 5.19 -5.67 3.72
C ILE A 169 5.61 -6.88 2.88
N ASN A 170 6.02 -6.64 1.63
CA ASN A 170 6.23 -7.71 0.67
C ASN A 170 7.40 -8.61 1.07
N TRP A 171 8.44 -8.09 1.72
CA TRP A 171 9.57 -8.88 2.18
C TRP A 171 9.36 -9.47 3.58
N PHE A 172 9.12 -8.62 4.59
CA PHE A 172 9.13 -9.08 5.98
C PHE A 172 7.85 -9.82 6.34
N ALA A 173 6.69 -9.43 5.83
CA ALA A 173 5.43 -10.12 6.11
C ALA A 173 5.29 -11.48 5.39
N HIS A 174 6.23 -11.84 4.52
CA HIS A 174 6.34 -13.20 3.97
C HIS A 174 7.44 -14.04 4.63
N LYS A 175 8.25 -13.46 5.52
CA LYS A 175 9.36 -14.16 6.20
C LYS A 175 9.15 -14.30 7.71
N TYR A 176 8.58 -13.29 8.35
CA TYR A 176 8.56 -13.17 9.80
C TYR A 176 7.15 -12.93 10.33
N GLY A 177 6.93 -13.33 11.58
CA GLY A 177 5.67 -13.16 12.28
C GLY A 177 4.84 -14.43 12.40
N TYR A 178 3.55 -14.27 12.69
CA TYR A 178 2.64 -15.36 13.05
C TYR A 178 1.56 -15.58 11.98
N ARG A 179 0.79 -16.66 12.11
CA ARG A 179 -0.32 -16.96 11.18
C ARG A 179 -1.60 -17.22 11.98
N ASN A 180 -2.71 -16.73 11.45
CA ASN A 180 -4.06 -17.11 11.89
C ASN A 180 -4.67 -18.14 10.94
N PHE A 181 -4.24 -18.15 9.68
CA PHE A 181 -4.82 -18.94 8.62
C PHE A 181 -3.79 -19.74 7.84
N GLU A 182 -4.19 -20.95 7.51
CA GLU A 182 -3.55 -21.74 6.47
C GLU A 182 -4.00 -21.21 5.09
N VAL A 183 -2.97 -20.85 4.30
CA VAL A 183 -3.04 -20.36 2.91
C VAL A 183 -1.85 -20.96 2.17
N GLY A 184 -1.94 -21.04 0.83
CA GLY A 184 -0.93 -21.68 -0.03
C GLY A 184 0.40 -20.94 -0.17
N ASP A 185 0.54 -19.77 0.47
CA ASP A 185 1.74 -18.94 0.44
C ASP A 185 2.39 -18.80 1.85
N THR A 186 3.48 -18.05 1.89
CA THR A 186 4.33 -17.76 3.05
C THR A 186 3.88 -16.52 3.84
N SER A 187 2.74 -15.90 3.49
CA SER A 187 2.25 -14.72 4.19
C SER A 187 2.07 -14.97 5.70
N ARG A 188 2.46 -13.96 6.48
CA ARG A 188 2.46 -13.91 7.93
C ARG A 188 1.98 -12.54 8.40
N ASN A 189 1.30 -12.50 9.52
CA ASN A 189 1.07 -11.25 10.23
C ASN A 189 2.39 -10.83 10.89
N PHE A 190 2.99 -9.74 10.41
CA PHE A 190 4.34 -9.34 10.79
C PHE A 190 4.37 -8.60 12.14
N LEU A 191 3.61 -7.51 12.28
CA LEU A 191 3.55 -6.74 13.54
C LEU A 191 2.33 -7.19 14.36
N PRO A 192 2.48 -7.48 15.66
CA PRO A 192 1.34 -7.75 16.55
C PRO A 192 0.42 -6.54 16.71
N PHE A 193 1.00 -5.33 16.74
CA PHE A 193 0.30 -4.04 16.78
C PHE A 193 0.76 -3.19 15.60
N ASP A 194 -0.05 -3.13 14.54
CA ASP A 194 0.37 -2.54 13.29
C ASP A 194 -0.03 -1.07 13.11
N PHE A 195 0.54 -0.23 13.96
CA PHE A 195 0.45 1.22 13.78
C PHE A 195 1.34 1.70 12.64
N LEU A 196 2.56 1.13 12.53
CA LEU A 196 3.57 1.55 11.57
C LEU A 196 3.11 1.42 10.11
N MET A 197 2.43 0.32 9.80
CA MET A 197 1.91 0.01 8.46
C MET A 197 0.38 0.13 8.38
N MET A 198 -0.26 0.76 9.37
CA MET A 198 -1.70 1.05 9.39
C MET A 198 -2.61 -0.16 9.05
N GLY A 199 -2.22 -1.36 9.52
CA GLY A 199 -2.96 -2.62 9.37
C GLY A 199 -2.52 -3.49 8.20
N GLU A 200 -1.65 -3.01 7.31
CA GLU A 200 -1.16 -3.76 6.14
C GLU A 200 -0.31 -4.99 6.51
N SER A 201 0.33 -4.97 7.68
CA SER A 201 1.18 -6.07 8.16
C SER A 201 0.38 -7.26 8.68
N TYR A 202 -0.94 -7.16 8.85
CA TYR A 202 -1.81 -8.33 9.04
C TYR A 202 -2.01 -9.09 7.72
N HIS A 203 -0.87 -9.46 7.12
CA HIS A 203 -0.76 -9.88 5.73
C HIS A 203 -1.28 -11.30 5.52
N ASN A 204 -1.13 -12.19 6.50
CA ASN A 204 -1.72 -13.54 6.43
C ASN A 204 -3.25 -13.49 6.46
N ASN A 205 -3.82 -12.62 7.30
CA ASN A 205 -5.26 -12.38 7.34
C ASN A 205 -5.77 -11.86 6.00
N HIS A 206 -5.03 -10.90 5.43
CA HIS A 206 -5.30 -10.32 4.12
C HIS A 206 -5.24 -11.36 2.98
N HIS A 207 -4.18 -12.18 2.93
CA HIS A 207 -4.03 -13.24 1.92
C HIS A 207 -5.14 -14.29 1.99
N LYS A 208 -5.69 -14.55 3.18
CA LYS A 208 -6.86 -15.43 3.31
C LYS A 208 -8.16 -14.76 2.83
N TYR A 209 -8.35 -13.48 3.13
CA TYR A 209 -9.61 -12.76 2.91
C TYR A 209 -9.41 -11.38 2.27
N GLY A 210 -8.82 -11.34 1.07
CA GLY A 210 -8.36 -10.09 0.45
C GLY A 210 -9.46 -9.05 0.16
N SER A 211 -10.71 -9.50 -0.03
CA SER A 211 -11.86 -8.61 -0.26
C SER A 211 -12.40 -7.91 1.00
N ARG A 212 -11.89 -8.27 2.18
CA ARG A 212 -12.33 -7.71 3.46
C ARG A 212 -11.61 -6.39 3.74
N ALA A 213 -12.37 -5.35 4.14
CA ALA A 213 -11.82 -4.02 4.40
C ALA A 213 -10.98 -3.91 5.69
N ASN A 214 -11.17 -4.85 6.63
CA ASN A 214 -10.43 -4.95 7.88
C ASN A 214 -9.43 -6.09 7.79
N PHE A 215 -8.13 -5.83 7.81
CA PHE A 215 -7.11 -6.88 7.79
C PHE A 215 -6.82 -7.46 9.18
N GLY A 216 -7.17 -6.75 10.25
CA GLY A 216 -6.99 -7.20 11.62
C GLY A 216 -8.23 -7.88 12.21
N GLY A 217 -8.49 -7.66 13.50
CA GLY A 217 -9.72 -8.04 14.20
C GLY A 217 -9.97 -9.54 14.38
N TYR A 218 -8.98 -10.39 14.08
CA TYR A 218 -9.06 -11.82 14.33
C TYR A 218 -8.51 -12.18 15.71
N ARG A 219 -7.46 -11.47 16.15
CA ARG A 219 -7.02 -11.42 17.54
C ARG A 219 -7.35 -10.05 18.14
N TRP A 220 -7.52 -10.00 19.45
CA TRP A 220 -7.90 -8.78 20.19
C TRP A 220 -6.92 -7.62 19.98
N HIS A 221 -5.63 -7.91 19.75
CA HIS A 221 -4.58 -6.92 19.57
C HIS A 221 -4.43 -6.44 18.11
N GLU A 222 -5.06 -7.12 17.14
CA GLU A 222 -4.95 -6.80 15.72
C GLU A 222 -5.82 -5.60 15.35
N LEU A 223 -5.47 -4.43 15.86
CA LEU A 223 -6.12 -3.17 15.49
C LEU A 223 -5.63 -2.73 14.11
N ASP A 224 -6.57 -2.54 13.18
CA ASP A 224 -6.35 -1.97 11.84
C ASP A 224 -6.79 -0.49 11.82
N PRO A 225 -5.85 0.48 11.92
CA PRO A 225 -6.18 1.90 11.94
C PRO A 225 -6.92 2.37 10.69
N THR A 226 -6.51 1.90 9.51
CA THR A 226 -7.15 2.28 8.24
C THR A 226 -8.59 1.81 8.20
N TYR A 227 -8.89 0.62 8.71
CA TYR A 227 -10.25 0.13 8.77
C TYR A 227 -11.14 1.01 9.65
N GLN A 228 -10.64 1.52 10.78
CA GLN A 228 -11.43 2.44 11.61
C GLN A 228 -11.77 3.72 10.83
N ILE A 229 -10.84 4.25 10.04
CA ILE A 229 -11.10 5.39 9.16
C ILE A 229 -12.14 5.02 8.08
N ILE A 230 -12.01 3.87 7.43
CA ILE A 230 -13.00 3.39 6.44
C ILE A 230 -14.40 3.26 7.07
N ARG A 231 -14.51 2.76 8.30
CA ARG A 231 -15.78 2.67 9.02
C ARG A 231 -16.41 4.04 9.22
N LEU A 232 -15.63 5.02 9.67
CA LEU A 232 -16.11 6.41 9.83
C LEU A 232 -16.58 6.98 8.48
N LEU A 233 -15.78 6.82 7.43
CA LEU A 233 -16.13 7.26 6.07
C LEU A 233 -17.40 6.58 5.54
N ASN A 234 -17.64 5.32 5.94
CA ASN A 234 -18.86 4.59 5.59
C ASN A 234 -20.09 5.13 6.33
N VAL A 235 -19.95 5.48 7.62
CA VAL A 235 -21.03 6.06 8.42
C VAL A 235 -21.46 7.41 7.86
N VAL A 236 -20.51 8.25 7.43
CA VAL A 236 -20.81 9.56 6.83
C VAL A 236 -21.18 9.48 5.34
N GLY A 237 -21.18 8.28 4.75
CA GLY A 237 -21.63 8.05 3.37
C GLY A 237 -20.64 8.43 2.26
N ILE A 238 -19.36 8.69 2.59
CA ILE A 238 -18.30 8.96 1.59
C ILE A 238 -17.92 7.68 0.83
N VAL A 239 -17.87 6.56 1.55
CA VAL A 239 -17.65 5.22 0.98
C VAL A 239 -18.81 4.29 1.34
N LYS A 240 -18.97 3.21 0.58
CA LYS A 240 -19.91 2.13 0.89
C LYS A 240 -19.16 0.82 0.98
N MET A 241 -18.98 0.31 2.20
CA MET A 241 -18.33 -0.97 2.44
C MET A 241 -19.14 -2.11 1.84
N LYS A 242 -18.45 -3.09 1.23
CA LYS A 242 -19.11 -4.33 0.82
C LYS A 242 -19.46 -5.15 2.06
N LYS A 243 -20.66 -5.74 2.07
CA LYS A 243 -21.04 -6.72 3.08
C LYS A 243 -20.10 -7.91 2.96
N THR A 244 -19.29 -8.14 3.99
CA THR A 244 -18.48 -9.35 4.15
C THR A 244 -19.16 -10.23 5.21
N LYS A 245 -19.08 -11.56 5.07
CA LYS A 245 -19.54 -12.46 6.13
C LYS A 245 -18.68 -12.23 7.37
N GLU A 246 -19.31 -12.04 8.53
CA GLU A 246 -18.59 -12.08 9.80
C GLU A 246 -18.03 -13.50 9.99
N ILE A 247 -16.72 -13.59 10.25
CA ILE A 247 -16.03 -14.86 10.45
C ILE A 247 -15.54 -14.87 11.88
N SER A 248 -16.17 -15.69 12.72
CA SER A 248 -15.66 -16.02 14.05
C SER A 248 -14.51 -17.02 13.89
N LEU A 249 -13.33 -16.67 14.40
CA LEU A 249 -12.31 -17.68 14.63
C LEU A 249 -12.74 -18.57 15.79
N ASP A 250 -12.66 -19.88 15.60
CA ASP A 250 -12.81 -20.82 16.70
C ASP A 250 -11.51 -20.80 17.51
N ILE A 251 -11.48 -19.95 18.54
CA ILE A 251 -10.29 -19.62 19.35
C ILE A 251 -9.67 -20.87 20.02
N LYS A 252 -10.40 -21.98 20.08
CA LYS A 252 -9.96 -23.24 20.70
C LYS A 252 -8.80 -23.96 20.02
N LYS A 253 -8.34 -23.54 18.83
CA LYS A 253 -7.22 -24.18 18.12
C LYS A 253 -5.90 -23.39 18.12
N ALA A 254 -5.83 -22.26 18.82
CA ALA A 254 -4.67 -21.36 18.79
C ALA A 254 -3.99 -21.15 20.16
N ALA A 255 -4.05 -22.15 21.04
CA ALA A 255 -3.30 -22.22 22.29
C ALA A 255 -2.22 -23.31 22.21
#